data_AF-A0A536RK42-F1
#
_entry.id   AF-A0A536RK42-F1
#
_cell.length_a   1.000
_cell.length_b   1.000
_cell.length_c   1.000
_cell.angle_alpha   90.00
_cell.angle_beta   90.00
_cell.angle_gamma   90.00
#
_symmetry.space_group_name_H-M   'P 1'
#
loop_
_entity.id
_entity.type
_entity.pdbx_description
1 polymer ?
#
loop_
_entity_poly.entity_id
_entity_poly.type
_entity_poly.pdbx_seq_one_letter_code
_entity_poly.pdbx_strand_id
1 'polypeptide(L)'
;MPFDPQHFIDRFFQPFNSESRFYWAAVMAVVVSFIADIVWYNWRSRSTPPPEIGVRPWAFWTNVVFLIWYLVLLRAGVPFWVLMVSIAANVALVVYMYWTYLPPREAAWERERRRQAYFPKAGRKRKRRR
;
A
#
# COMPACT_ATOMS: atom_id res chain seq x y z
N MET A 1 22.04 -32.28 -1.24
CA MET A 1 21.47 -32.24 -2.61
C MET A 1 22.23 -31.17 -3.37
N PRO A 2 22.83 -31.47 -4.53
CA PRO A 2 23.48 -30.45 -5.34
C PRO A 2 22.42 -29.42 -5.77
N PHE A 3 22.77 -28.14 -5.67
CA PHE A 3 21.90 -27.04 -6.06
C PHE A 3 21.73 -27.09 -7.58
N ASP A 4 20.56 -27.50 -8.05
CA ASP A 4 20.26 -27.59 -9.49
C ASP A 4 19.48 -26.34 -9.91
N PRO A 5 20.11 -25.36 -10.60
CA PRO A 5 19.45 -24.13 -11.01
C PRO A 5 18.30 -24.38 -12.00
N GLN A 6 18.39 -25.48 -12.75
CA GLN A 6 17.42 -25.81 -13.79
C GLN A 6 16.07 -26.20 -13.20
N HIS A 7 16.09 -26.90 -12.07
CA HIS A 7 14.90 -27.20 -11.27
C HIS A 7 14.16 -25.95 -10.78
N PHE A 8 14.87 -24.87 -10.49
CA PHE A 8 14.24 -23.60 -10.10
C PHE A 8 13.58 -22.90 -11.30
N ILE A 9 14.23 -22.94 -12.46
CA ILE A 9 13.71 -22.34 -13.70
C ILE A 9 12.44 -23.06 -14.14
N ASP A 10 12.44 -24.40 -14.15
CA ASP A 10 11.25 -25.18 -14.53
C ASP A 10 10.07 -24.91 -13.59
N ARG A 11 10.34 -24.76 -12.29
CA ARG A 11 9.33 -24.42 -11.29
C ARG A 11 8.79 -22.99 -11.42
N PHE A 12 9.54 -22.10 -12.06
CA PHE A 12 9.12 -20.72 -12.36
C PHE A 12 8.04 -20.66 -13.46
N PHE A 13 8.07 -21.61 -14.40
CA PHE A 13 7.13 -21.68 -15.52
C PHE A 13 5.98 -22.67 -15.30
N GLN A 14 6.08 -23.54 -14.29
CA GLN A 14 5.00 -24.46 -13.93
C GLN A 14 3.82 -23.74 -13.24
N PRO A 15 2.58 -24.21 -13.46
CA PRO A 15 1.39 -23.70 -12.77
C PRO A 15 1.50 -23.90 -11.25
N PHE A 16 1.03 -22.93 -10.48
CA PHE A 16 1.13 -22.98 -9.02
C PHE A 16 0.19 -24.06 -8.46
N ASN A 17 0.74 -25.20 -8.03
CA ASN A 17 -0.04 -26.30 -7.48
C ASN A 17 -0.50 -25.97 -6.04
N SER A 18 -1.79 -26.14 -5.73
CA SER A 18 -2.33 -25.99 -4.37
C SER A 18 -1.79 -27.01 -3.37
N GLU A 19 -1.29 -28.16 -3.84
CA GLU A 19 -0.60 -29.17 -3.03
C GLU A 19 0.88 -28.81 -2.77
N SER A 20 1.37 -27.73 -3.39
CA SER A 20 2.70 -27.22 -3.13
C SER A 20 2.81 -26.80 -1.67
N ARG A 21 3.91 -27.19 -1.03
CA ARG A 21 4.30 -26.78 0.32
C ARG A 21 4.36 -25.26 0.48
N PHE A 22 4.52 -24.54 -0.63
CA PHE A 22 4.59 -23.08 -0.69
C PHE A 22 3.23 -22.38 -0.85
N TYR A 23 2.15 -23.11 -1.14
CA TYR A 23 0.82 -22.52 -1.35
C TYR A 23 0.31 -21.83 -0.07
N TRP A 24 0.31 -22.55 1.05
CA TRP A 24 -0.15 -22.00 2.33
C TRP A 24 0.73 -20.85 2.83
N ALA A 25 2.04 -20.92 2.58
CA ALA A 25 2.96 -19.82 2.89
C ALA A 25 2.62 -18.56 2.07
N ALA A 26 2.32 -18.71 0.78
CA ALA A 26 1.89 -17.59 -0.08
C ALA A 26 0.56 -17.00 0.37
N VAL A 27 -0.43 -17.84 0.72
CA VAL A 27 -1.73 -17.38 1.25
C VAL A 27 -1.53 -16.59 2.56
N MET A 28 -0.73 -17.11 3.49
CA MET A 28 -0.41 -16.41 4.74
C MET A 28 0.32 -15.09 4.49
N ALA A 29 1.22 -15.03 3.50
CA ALA A 29 1.88 -13.79 3.11
C ALA A 29 0.87 -12.75 2.60
N VAL A 30 -0.13 -13.15 1.82
CA VAL A 30 -1.21 -12.25 1.37
C VAL A 30 -2.03 -11.73 2.56
N VAL A 31 -2.38 -12.59 3.52
CA VAL A 31 -3.11 -12.19 4.74
C VAL A 31 -2.30 -11.22 5.59
N VAL A 32 -1.01 -11.49 5.79
CA VAL A 32 -0.11 -10.62 6.55
C VAL A 32 0.03 -9.26 5.84
N SER A 33 0.19 -9.26 4.52
CA SER A 33 0.22 -8.03 3.71
C SER A 33 -1.07 -7.22 3.83
N PHE A 34 -2.23 -7.88 3.87
CA PHE A 34 -3.52 -7.22 4.08
C PHE A 34 -3.62 -6.55 5.47
N ILE A 35 -3.19 -7.25 6.53
CA ILE A 35 -3.14 -6.68 7.88
C ILE A 35 -2.17 -5.49 7.92
N ALA A 36 -0.99 -5.64 7.30
CA ALA A 36 0.01 -4.59 7.23
C ALA A 36 -0.53 -3.34 6.51
N ASP A 37 -1.27 -3.51 5.40
CA ASP A 37 -1.88 -2.41 4.65
C ASP A 37 -2.96 -1.68 5.48
N ILE A 38 -3.80 -2.42 6.22
CA ILE A 38 -4.78 -1.83 7.16
C ILE A 38 -4.08 -1.06 8.27
N VAL A 39 -3.07 -1.65 8.90
CA VAL A 39 -2.31 -1.01 9.99
C VAL A 39 -1.62 0.24 9.47
N TRP A 40 -1.00 0.17 8.31
CA TRP A 40 -0.36 1.32 7.65
C TRP A 40 -1.36 2.44 7.40
N TYR A 41 -2.51 2.13 6.78
CA TYR A 41 -3.56 3.11 6.49
C TYR A 41 -4.10 3.76 7.77
N ASN A 42 -4.36 2.96 8.81
CA ASN A 42 -4.90 3.44 10.09
C ASN A 42 -3.87 4.25 10.90
N TRP A 43 -2.60 3.83 10.89
CA TRP A 43 -1.53 4.59 11.53
C TRP A 43 -1.29 5.92 10.83
N ARG A 44 -1.30 5.95 9.50
CA ARG A 44 -1.07 7.16 8.71
C ARG A 44 -2.24 8.13 8.80
N SER A 45 -3.49 7.64 8.78
CA SER A 45 -4.69 8.48 8.93
C SER A 45 -4.77 9.19 10.28
N ARG A 46 -4.20 8.59 11.34
CA ARG A 46 -4.13 9.19 12.69
C ARG A 46 -2.98 10.20 12.86
N SER A 47 -1.88 10.02 12.14
CA SER A 47 -0.63 10.75 12.36
C SER A 47 -0.41 11.94 11.42
N THR A 48 -1.19 12.05 10.34
CA THR A 48 -1.07 13.17 9.39
C THR A 48 -2.30 14.09 9.45
N PRO A 49 -2.10 15.43 9.52
CA PRO A 49 -3.20 16.39 9.50
C PRO A 49 -3.98 16.33 8.17
N PRO A 50 -5.21 16.86 8.09
CA PRO A 50 -6.09 16.66 6.95
C PRO A 50 -5.88 17.73 5.86
N PRO A 51 -5.27 17.36 4.71
CA PRO A 51 -5.68 18.01 3.47
C PRO A 51 -6.06 17.03 2.35
N GLU A 52 -6.23 15.74 2.61
CA GLU A 52 -6.30 14.72 1.55
C GLU A 52 -7.51 13.79 1.69
N ILE A 53 -8.72 14.29 1.43
CA ILE A 53 -9.93 13.45 1.41
C ILE A 53 -10.05 12.65 0.10
N GLY A 54 -9.35 13.05 -0.98
CA GLY A 54 -9.57 12.49 -2.32
C GLY A 54 -8.72 11.27 -2.70
N VAL A 55 -7.38 11.34 -2.62
CA VAL A 55 -6.48 10.39 -3.30
C VAL A 55 -5.90 9.31 -2.37
N ARG A 56 -5.75 9.61 -1.07
CA ARG A 56 -5.22 8.65 -0.08
C ARG A 56 -6.02 7.35 0.06
N PRO A 57 -7.37 7.37 0.06
CA PRO A 57 -8.13 6.14 0.10
C PRO A 57 -7.83 5.24 -1.11
N TRP A 58 -7.49 5.83 -2.26
CA TRP A 58 -7.22 5.05 -3.46
C TRP A 58 -5.97 4.18 -3.34
N ALA A 59 -4.89 4.64 -2.72
CA ALA A 59 -3.69 3.80 -2.55
C ALA A 59 -4.01 2.53 -1.73
N PHE A 60 -4.78 2.69 -0.66
CA PHE A 60 -5.31 1.58 0.14
C PHE A 60 -6.23 0.68 -0.67
N TRP A 61 -7.25 1.23 -1.35
CA TRP A 61 -8.17 0.44 -2.17
C TRP A 61 -7.47 -0.31 -3.30
N THR A 62 -6.43 0.28 -3.87
CA THR A 62 -5.64 -0.36 -4.92
C THR A 62 -4.91 -1.59 -4.36
N ASN A 63 -4.27 -1.46 -3.20
CA ASN A 63 -3.66 -2.61 -2.52
C ASN A 63 -4.68 -3.69 -2.18
N VAL A 64 -5.86 -3.33 -1.66
CA VAL A 64 -6.95 -4.29 -1.39
C VAL A 64 -7.38 -5.03 -2.65
N VAL A 65 -7.58 -4.33 -3.77
CA VAL A 65 -7.95 -4.95 -5.06
C VAL A 65 -6.86 -5.92 -5.53
N PHE A 66 -5.59 -5.53 -5.42
CA PHE A 66 -4.49 -6.41 -5.80
C PHE A 66 -4.33 -7.61 -4.85
N LEU A 67 -4.62 -7.46 -3.56
CA LEU A 67 -4.61 -8.58 -2.61
C LEU A 67 -5.71 -9.60 -2.93
N ILE A 68 -6.92 -9.14 -3.28
CA ILE A 68 -7.98 -10.02 -3.79
C ILE A 68 -7.54 -10.68 -5.10
N TRP A 69 -6.94 -9.91 -6.01
CA TRP A 69 -6.40 -10.43 -7.26
C TRP A 69 -5.34 -11.52 -7.03
N TYR A 70 -4.43 -11.36 -6.08
CA TYR A 70 -3.44 -12.40 -5.74
C TYR A 70 -4.09 -13.67 -5.20
N LEU A 71 -5.14 -13.57 -4.38
CA LEU A 71 -5.89 -14.76 -3.92
C LEU A 71 -6.56 -15.48 -5.10
N VAL A 72 -7.11 -14.72 -6.06
CA VAL A 72 -7.68 -15.29 -7.29
C VAL A 72 -6.61 -15.99 -8.11
N LEU A 73 -5.44 -15.38 -8.33
CA LEU A 73 -4.33 -15.99 -9.05
C LEU A 73 -3.82 -17.26 -8.35
N LEU A 74 -3.66 -17.23 -7.02
CA LEU A 74 -3.26 -18.41 -6.25
C LEU A 74 -4.27 -19.55 -6.41
N ARG A 75 -5.58 -19.25 -6.38
CA ARG A 75 -6.64 -20.25 -6.56
C ARG A 75 -6.72 -20.77 -7.99
N ALA A 76 -6.48 -19.91 -8.98
CA ALA A 76 -6.52 -20.24 -10.40
C ALA A 76 -5.30 -21.07 -10.86
N GLY A 77 -4.30 -21.26 -10.00
CA GLY A 77 -3.13 -22.08 -10.29
C GLY A 77 -2.25 -21.51 -11.41
N VAL A 78 -2.23 -20.19 -11.59
CA VAL A 78 -1.49 -19.53 -12.67
C VAL A 78 0.02 -19.69 -12.44
N PRO A 79 0.86 -19.67 -13.50
CA PRO A 79 2.30 -19.78 -13.32
C PRO A 79 2.87 -18.68 -12.44
N PHE A 80 3.96 -18.98 -11.75
CA PHE A 80 4.55 -18.08 -10.76
C PHE A 80 4.98 -16.72 -11.35
N TRP A 81 5.43 -16.69 -12.61
CA TRP A 81 5.79 -15.44 -13.26
C TRP A 81 4.63 -14.44 -13.36
N VAL A 82 3.37 -14.92 -13.47
CA VAL A 82 2.17 -14.07 -13.51
C VAL A 82 1.93 -13.37 -12.17
N LEU A 83 2.21 -14.07 -11.06
CA LEU A 83 2.19 -13.47 -9.73
C LEU A 83 3.28 -12.38 -9.61
N MET A 84 4.48 -12.63 -10.11
CA MET A 84 5.57 -11.65 -10.07
C MET A 84 5.27 -10.39 -10.89
N VAL A 85 4.74 -10.57 -12.10
CA VAL A 85 4.33 -9.44 -12.96
C VAL A 85 3.22 -8.63 -12.31
N SER A 86 2.23 -9.29 -11.67
CA SER A 86 1.16 -8.57 -10.98
C SER A 86 1.63 -7.86 -9.70
N ILE A 87 2.64 -8.38 -8.99
CA ILE A 87 3.34 -7.66 -7.90
C ILE A 87 4.04 -6.41 -8.43
N ALA A 88 4.83 -6.55 -9.50
CA ALA A 88 5.51 -5.42 -10.11
C ALA A 88 4.51 -4.35 -10.58
N ALA A 89 3.39 -4.76 -11.17
CA ALA A 89 2.32 -3.85 -11.60
C ALA A 89 1.67 -3.10 -10.42
N ASN A 90 1.38 -3.78 -9.31
CA ASN A 90 0.86 -3.13 -8.11
C ASN A 90 1.83 -2.06 -7.59
N VAL A 91 3.10 -2.43 -7.42
CA VAL A 91 4.14 -1.52 -6.94
C VAL A 91 4.30 -0.33 -7.87
N ALA A 92 4.37 -0.58 -9.19
CA ALA A 92 4.48 0.49 -10.19
C ALA A 92 3.30 1.45 -10.12
N LEU A 93 2.07 0.94 -9.95
CA LEU A 93 0.87 1.75 -9.89
C LEU A 93 0.79 2.56 -8.58
N VAL A 94 1.17 1.97 -7.45
CA VAL A 94 1.28 2.69 -6.17
C VAL A 94 2.36 3.78 -6.27
N VAL A 95 3.56 3.45 -6.76
CA VAL A 95 4.64 4.43 -6.97
C VAL A 95 4.19 5.53 -7.91
N TYR A 96 3.53 5.20 -9.02
CA TYR A 96 2.97 6.18 -9.95
C TYR A 96 1.95 7.07 -9.26
N MET A 97 1.04 6.53 -8.44
CA MET A 97 0.06 7.33 -7.70
C MET A 97 0.74 8.29 -6.73
N TYR A 98 1.74 7.83 -6.00
CA TYR A 98 2.51 8.70 -5.10
C TYR A 98 3.30 9.75 -5.89
N TRP A 99 3.91 9.40 -7.01
CA TRP A 99 4.72 10.34 -7.77
C TRP A 99 3.89 11.40 -8.51
N THR A 100 2.75 11.02 -9.08
CA THR A 100 1.88 11.91 -9.86
C THR A 100 0.92 12.71 -9.01
N TYR A 101 0.32 12.11 -7.97
CA TYR A 101 -0.69 12.79 -7.14
C TYR A 101 -0.13 13.34 -5.83
N LEU A 102 1.04 12.88 -5.36
CA LEU A 102 1.76 13.46 -4.21
C LEU A 102 3.12 14.11 -4.61
N PRO A 103 3.17 15.18 -5.45
CA PRO A 103 4.35 16.06 -5.48
C PRO A 103 4.54 16.73 -4.10
N PRO A 104 5.69 17.34 -3.74
CA PRO A 104 6.13 17.65 -2.35
C PRO A 104 5.20 18.64 -1.63
N ARG A 105 4.02 18.17 -1.24
CA ARG A 105 2.96 18.90 -0.57
C ARG A 105 3.10 18.84 0.93
N GLU A 106 3.88 17.88 1.46
CA GLU A 106 4.42 17.97 2.82
C GLU A 106 5.25 19.26 2.96
N ALA A 107 6.06 19.63 1.94
CA ALA A 107 6.80 20.89 1.94
C ALA A 107 5.91 22.13 1.79
N ALA A 108 4.76 22.02 1.11
CA ALA A 108 3.76 23.11 1.02
C ALA A 108 2.94 23.25 2.30
N TRP A 109 2.59 22.13 2.94
CA TRP A 109 1.91 22.08 4.23
C TRP A 109 2.81 22.54 5.37
N GLU A 110 4.10 22.19 5.35
CA GLU A 110 5.07 22.75 6.28
C GLU A 110 5.22 24.26 6.12
N ARG A 111 5.20 24.77 4.88
CA ARG A 111 5.16 26.21 4.61
C ARG A 111 3.90 26.86 5.19
N GLU A 112 2.74 26.24 5.02
CA GLU A 112 1.48 26.75 5.55
C GLU A 112 1.40 26.65 7.09
N ARG A 113 1.93 25.58 7.68
CA ARG A 113 2.07 25.40 9.14
C ARG A 113 3.03 26.41 9.75
N ARG A 114 4.14 26.72 9.07
CA ARG A 114 5.04 27.81 9.45
C ARG A 114 4.31 29.15 9.41
N ARG A 115 3.52 29.43 8.36
CA ARG A 115 2.69 30.64 8.29
C ARG A 115 1.71 30.74 9.46
N GLN A 116 1.00 29.67 9.80
CA GLN A 116 0.07 29.64 10.94
C GLN A 116 0.75 29.83 12.31
N ALA A 117 2.06 29.54 12.43
CA ALA A 117 2.82 29.81 13.65
C ALA A 117 3.10 31.31 13.84
N TYR A 118 3.19 32.08 12.74
CA TYR A 118 3.44 33.53 12.77
C TYR A 118 2.16 34.37 12.77
N PHE A 119 1.04 33.85 12.29
CA PHE A 119 -0.24 34.54 12.40
C PHE A 119 -0.82 34.34 13.82
N PRO A 120 -1.03 35.41 14.60
CA PRO A 120 -1.67 35.28 15.91
C PRO A 120 -3.07 34.70 15.71
N LYS A 121 -3.30 33.50 16.24
CA LYS A 121 -4.64 32.91 16.32
C LYS A 121 -5.55 33.94 16.96
N ALA A 122 -6.59 34.37 16.25
CA ALA A 122 -7.55 35.36 16.74
C ALA A 122 -7.98 34.95 18.15
N GLY A 123 -7.46 35.68 19.14
CA GLY A 123 -7.64 35.34 20.54
C GLY A 123 -9.13 35.23 20.79
N ARG A 124 -9.56 34.10 21.36
CA ARG A 124 -10.93 33.91 21.85
C ARG A 124 -11.27 35.16 22.67
N LYS A 125 -12.02 36.10 22.08
CA LYS A 125 -12.52 37.27 22.77
C LYS A 125 -13.40 36.72 23.87
N ARG A 126 -12.83 36.64 25.09
CA ARG A 126 -13.54 36.30 26.32
C ARG A 126 -14.72 37.26 26.35
N LYS A 127 -15.91 36.72 26.06
CA LYS A 127 -17.17 37.44 26.12
C LYS A 127 -17.33 37.82 27.58
N ARG A 128 -16.89 39.03 27.93
CA ARG A 128 -17.06 39.65 29.25
C ARG A 128 -18.56 39.86 29.40
N ARG A 129 -19.26 38.85 29.93
CA ARG A 129 -20.64 38.99 30.38
C ARG A 129 -20.58 39.86 31.64
N ARG A 130 -21.13 41.06 31.52
CA ARG A 130 -21.58 41.86 32.66
C ARG A 130 -22.67 41.12 33.39
#